data_AF-A0A9X3WQQ3-F1
#
_entry.id   AF-A0A9X3WQQ3-F1
#
_cell.length_a   1.000
_cell.length_b   1.000
_cell.length_c   1.000
_cell.angle_alpha   90.00
_cell.angle_beta   90.00
_cell.angle_gamma   90.00
#
_symmetry.space_group_name_H-M   'P 1'
#
loop_
_entity.id
_entity.type
_entity.pdbx_description
1 polymer ?
#
loop_
_entity_poly.entity_id
_entity_poly.type
_entity_poly.pdbx_seq_one_letter_code
_entity_poly.pdbx_strand_id
1 'polypeptide(L)'
;MLSVKMLKPYYVKEDRDCVRLVLAYQYFSLLLDNKLYQFVPLESREIRINRETHKVENEDDIFVFQKGKDYHRVSLSDLIKQTDFLTHLHSIVQPYLAKTNHLIELEESEKIVEELERSNLYRLIDKALDERDYDRLSTLYKYL
;
A
#
# COMPACT_ATOMS: atom_id res chain seq x y z
N MET A 1 18.46 6.20 4.23
CA MET A 1 16.99 5.99 4.16
C MET A 1 16.66 5.44 2.78
N LEU A 2 15.97 4.30 2.70
CA LEU A 2 15.59 3.66 1.44
C LEU A 2 14.23 4.21 1.00
N SER A 3 14.08 4.62 -0.26
CA SER A 3 12.80 5.07 -0.83
C SER A 3 12.71 4.65 -2.28
N VAL A 4 11.50 4.30 -2.73
CA VAL A 4 11.25 3.93 -4.13
C VAL A 4 11.05 5.20 -4.94
N LYS A 5 11.78 5.33 -6.05
CA LYS A 5 11.68 6.50 -6.94
C LYS A 5 10.88 6.24 -8.20
N MET A 6 10.91 5.02 -8.70
CA MET A 6 10.16 4.62 -9.87
C MET A 6 9.85 3.15 -9.75
N LEU A 7 8.60 2.76 -9.98
CA LEU A 7 8.20 1.37 -10.19
C LEU A 7 7.24 1.38 -11.37
N LYS A 8 7.68 0.85 -12.51
CA LYS A 8 6.86 0.71 -13.70
C LYS A 8 7.05 -0.70 -14.24
N PRO A 9 6.01 -1.54 -14.35
CA PRO A 9 6.20 -2.85 -14.95
C PRO A 9 6.58 -2.71 -16.43
N TYR A 10 7.38 -3.64 -16.93
CA TYR A 10 7.60 -3.81 -18.37
C TYR A 10 6.31 -4.32 -19.03
N TYR A 11 5.67 -5.31 -18.42
CA TYR A 11 4.28 -5.66 -18.68
C TYR A 11 3.63 -6.25 -17.43
N VAL A 12 2.30 -6.23 -17.40
CA VAL A 12 1.48 -6.92 -16.40
C VAL A 12 0.82 -8.11 -17.09
N LYS A 13 0.88 -9.28 -16.46
CA LYS A 13 0.23 -10.49 -16.95
C LYS A 13 -0.86 -10.91 -15.95
N GLU A 14 -2.07 -11.09 -16.46
CA GLU A 14 -3.17 -11.67 -15.70
C GLU A 14 -3.17 -13.19 -15.90
N ASP A 15 -3.03 -13.94 -14.81
CA ASP A 15 -3.35 -15.37 -14.77
C ASP A 15 -4.64 -15.59 -13.98
N ARG A 16 -5.05 -16.87 -13.86
CA ARG A 16 -6.27 -17.23 -13.13
C ARG A 16 -6.20 -16.81 -11.66
N ASP A 17 -5.10 -17.16 -10.99
CA ASP A 17 -5.01 -17.06 -9.53
C ASP A 17 -4.17 -15.87 -9.07
N CYS A 18 -3.33 -15.31 -9.97
CA CYS A 18 -2.43 -14.22 -9.65
C CYS A 18 -2.29 -13.18 -10.78
N VAL A 19 -1.89 -11.97 -10.39
CA VAL A 19 -1.41 -10.91 -11.28
C VAL A 19 0.11 -10.87 -11.17
N ARG A 20 0.80 -10.97 -12.31
CA ARG A 20 2.26 -10.93 -12.37
C ARG A 20 2.75 -9.62 -12.95
N LEU A 21 3.53 -8.88 -12.17
CA LEU A 21 4.24 -7.69 -12.63
C LEU A 21 5.63 -8.11 -13.07
N VAL A 22 5.91 -8.03 -14.37
CA VAL A 22 7.22 -8.36 -14.90
C VAL A 22 8.04 -7.09 -15.05
N LEU A 23 9.27 -7.09 -14.53
CA LEU A 23 10.18 -5.96 -14.51
C LEU A 23 11.32 -6.15 -15.52
N ALA A 24 11.76 -5.02 -16.10
CA ALA A 24 12.91 -4.95 -16.99
C ALA A 24 13.96 -3.97 -16.46
N TYR A 25 15.16 -3.99 -17.04
CA TYR A 25 16.25 -3.10 -16.65
C TYR A 25 15.82 -1.63 -16.61
N GLN A 26 16.12 -0.92 -15.51
CA GLN A 26 15.77 0.51 -15.27
C GLN A 26 14.29 0.86 -15.08
N TYR A 27 13.40 -0.12 -15.08
CA TYR A 27 11.95 0.10 -14.87
C TYR A 27 11.58 0.19 -13.38
N PHE A 28 12.55 -0.07 -12.50
CA PHE A 28 12.43 0.05 -11.06
C PHE A 28 13.69 0.72 -10.52
N SER A 29 13.56 1.73 -9.67
CA SER A 29 14.70 2.40 -9.04
C SER A 29 14.48 2.72 -7.57
N LEU A 30 15.57 2.65 -6.82
CA LEU A 30 15.64 2.97 -5.40
C LEU A 30 16.57 4.16 -5.18
N LEU A 31 16.18 5.04 -4.25
CA LEU A 31 17.09 5.99 -3.63
C LEU A 31 17.57 5.38 -2.31
N LEU A 32 18.85 5.07 -2.25
CA LEU A 32 19.52 4.59 -1.04
C LEU A 32 20.66 5.54 -0.71
N ASP A 33 20.65 6.13 0.48
CA ASP A 33 21.66 7.08 0.96
C ASP A 33 22.00 8.17 -0.07
N ASN A 34 20.93 8.77 -0.60
CA ASN A 34 20.98 9.83 -1.62
C ASN A 34 21.61 9.41 -2.96
N LYS A 35 21.76 8.10 -3.20
CA LYS A 35 22.26 7.53 -4.45
C LYS A 35 21.12 6.77 -5.14
N LEU A 36 20.91 7.06 -6.43
CA LEU A 36 19.95 6.35 -7.26
C LEU A 36 20.55 5.04 -7.74
N TYR A 37 19.86 3.94 -7.47
CA TYR A 37 20.17 2.60 -7.94
C TYR A 37 19.07 2.12 -8.89
N GLN A 38 19.48 1.52 -10.00
CA GLN A 38 18.58 1.03 -11.05
C GLN A 38 18.45 -0.47 -10.98
N PHE A 39 17.23 -0.99 -11.11
CA PHE A 39 16.99 -2.42 -11.11
C PHE A 39 17.70 -3.10 -12.28
N VAL A 40 18.31 -4.25 -11.99
CA VAL A 40 18.91 -5.17 -12.93
C VAL A 40 18.31 -6.57 -12.74
N PRO A 41 17.86 -7.22 -13.82
CA PRO A 41 17.20 -8.52 -13.73
C PRO A 41 18.19 -9.69 -13.59
N LEU A 42 19.01 -9.66 -12.54
CA LEU A 42 20.03 -10.69 -12.27
C LEU A 42 19.47 -11.87 -11.47
N GLU A 43 18.52 -11.62 -10.57
CA GLU A 43 17.86 -12.65 -9.76
C GLU A 43 16.37 -12.65 -10.09
N SER A 44 15.51 -12.11 -9.22
CA SER A 44 14.07 -12.08 -9.46
C SER A 44 13.69 -10.99 -10.45
N ARG A 45 12.65 -11.25 -11.25
CA ARG A 45 12.19 -10.37 -12.33
C ARG A 45 10.69 -10.12 -12.33
N GLU A 46 9.97 -10.75 -11.40
CA GLU A 46 8.53 -10.62 -11.32
C GLU A 46 8.05 -10.49 -9.88
N ILE A 47 6.97 -9.75 -9.69
CA ILE A 47 6.23 -9.68 -8.43
C ILE A 47 4.88 -10.36 -8.68
N ARG A 48 4.49 -11.32 -7.84
CA ARG A 48 3.26 -12.09 -7.97
C ARG A 48 2.29 -11.66 -6.87
N ILE A 49 1.10 -11.23 -7.26
CA ILE A 49 0.04 -10.82 -6.35
C ILE A 49 -1.12 -11.78 -6.51
N ASN A 50 -1.53 -12.40 -5.41
CA ASN A 50 -2.67 -13.28 -5.37
C ASN A 50 -3.98 -12.49 -5.58
N ARG A 51 -4.86 -12.96 -6.47
CA ARG A 51 -6.10 -12.22 -6.81
C ARG A 51 -7.17 -12.25 -5.73
N GLU A 52 -7.17 -13.26 -4.87
CA GLU A 52 -8.18 -13.41 -3.82
C GLU A 52 -7.75 -12.68 -2.54
N THR A 53 -6.49 -12.88 -2.13
CA THR A 53 -5.97 -12.34 -0.87
C THR A 53 -5.34 -10.96 -1.03
N HIS A 54 -5.07 -10.52 -2.27
CA HIS A 54 -4.34 -9.29 -2.60
C HIS A 54 -2.92 -9.24 -2.01
N LYS A 55 -2.40 -10.37 -1.53
CA LYS A 55 -1.06 -10.47 -0.94
C LYS A 55 0.00 -10.80 -1.98
N VAL A 56 1.22 -10.37 -1.72
CA VAL A 56 2.39 -10.74 -2.50
C VAL A 56 2.76 -12.19 -2.16
N GLU A 57 2.91 -13.03 -3.18
CA GLU A 57 3.17 -14.47 -2.98
C GLU A 57 4.66 -14.79 -2.83
N ASN A 58 5.52 -13.95 -3.41
CA ASN A 58 6.96 -14.19 -3.50
C ASN A 58 7.77 -13.19 -2.66
N GLU A 59 7.39 -12.99 -1.40
CA GLU A 59 8.02 -12.00 -0.51
C GLU A 59 9.52 -12.25 -0.25
N ASP A 60 9.98 -13.49 -0.38
CA ASP A 60 11.38 -13.86 -0.19
C ASP A 60 12.26 -13.63 -1.43
N ASP A 61 11.64 -13.28 -2.58
CA ASP A 61 12.36 -13.05 -3.82
C ASP A 61 13.28 -11.83 -3.73
N ILE A 62 14.50 -11.98 -4.23
CA ILE A 62 15.54 -10.95 -4.18
C ILE A 62 15.56 -10.15 -5.49
N PHE A 63 15.53 -8.82 -5.35
CA PHE A 63 15.67 -7.85 -6.43
C PHE A 63 17.04 -7.17 -6.34
N VAL A 64 17.72 -7.07 -7.48
CA VAL A 64 19.07 -6.51 -7.54
C VAL A 64 19.03 -5.12 -8.15
N PHE A 65 19.72 -4.17 -7.52
CA PHE A 65 19.83 -2.79 -7.97
C PHE A 65 21.29 -2.40 -8.13
N GLN A 66 21.61 -1.69 -9.21
CA GLN A 66 22.98 -1.34 -9.59
C GLN A 66 23.15 0.17 -9.70
N LYS A 67 24.32 0.65 -9.27
CA LYS A 67 24.85 1.97 -9.58
C LYS A 67 26.34 1.85 -9.92
N GLY A 68 26.68 1.97 -11.20
CA GLY A 68 28.06 1.78 -11.66
C GLY A 68 28.53 0.34 -11.37
N LYS A 69 29.50 0.16 -10.47
CA LYS A 69 29.99 -1.17 -10.05
C LYS A 69 29.34 -1.69 -8.77
N ASP A 70 28.55 -0.86 -8.08
CA ASP A 70 27.93 -1.21 -6.81
C ASP A 70 26.59 -1.92 -7.06
N TYR A 71 26.35 -3.03 -6.35
CA TYR A 71 25.11 -3.79 -6.38
C TYR A 71 24.49 -3.89 -4.98
N HIS A 72 23.19 -3.71 -4.89
CA HIS A 72 22.39 -3.95 -3.68
C HIS A 72 21.33 -5.00 -3.95
N ARG A 73 21.24 -5.96 -3.04
CA ARG A 73 20.21 -7.00 -3.02
C ARG A 73 19.18 -6.62 -1.99
N VAL A 74 17.92 -6.56 -2.39
CA VAL A 74 16.81 -6.21 -1.51
C VAL A 74 15.74 -7.26 -1.69
N SER A 75 15.29 -7.87 -0.60
CA SER A 75 14.15 -8.78 -0.65
C SER A 75 12.86 -8.02 -0.92
N LEU A 76 11.89 -8.69 -1.52
CA LEU A 76 10.58 -8.10 -1.72
C LEU A 76 9.89 -7.77 -0.39
N SER A 77 10.10 -8.58 0.65
CA SER A 77 9.66 -8.32 2.01
C SER A 77 10.18 -6.99 2.58
N ASP A 78 11.42 -6.60 2.27
CA ASP A 78 11.97 -5.31 2.70
C ASP A 78 11.43 -4.13 1.88
N LEU A 79 11.13 -4.35 0.59
CA LEU A 79 10.47 -3.37 -0.27
C LEU A 79 9.02 -3.13 0.19
N ILE A 80 8.28 -4.18 0.56
CA ILE A 80 6.90 -4.12 1.07
C ILE A 80 6.81 -3.27 2.34
N LYS A 81 7.84 -3.23 3.18
CA LYS A 81 7.87 -2.37 4.37
C LYS A 81 7.89 -0.86 4.03
N GLN A 82 8.18 -0.50 2.78
CA GLN A 82 8.20 0.89 2.35
C GLN A 82 6.81 1.32 1.85
N THR A 83 6.24 2.32 2.50
CA THR A 83 4.92 2.87 2.14
C THR A 83 4.85 3.34 0.68
N ASP A 84 5.92 3.97 0.18
CA ASP A 84 6.03 4.41 -1.21
C ASP A 84 5.91 3.22 -2.19
N PHE A 85 6.58 2.10 -1.87
CA PHE A 85 6.54 0.90 -2.70
C PHE A 85 5.13 0.31 -2.77
N LEU A 86 4.49 0.14 -1.60
CA LEU A 86 3.13 -0.38 -1.53
C LEU A 86 2.14 0.49 -2.30
N THR A 87 2.26 1.81 -2.16
CA THR A 87 1.40 2.77 -2.88
C THR A 87 1.56 2.62 -4.39
N HIS A 88 2.80 2.56 -4.89
CA HIS A 88 3.07 2.34 -6.31
C HIS A 88 2.56 0.98 -6.79
N LEU A 89 2.86 -0.09 -6.05
CA LEU A 89 2.42 -1.44 -6.39
C LEU A 89 0.89 -1.52 -6.49
N HIS A 90 0.18 -1.00 -5.49
CA HIS A 90 -1.27 -0.99 -5.47
C HIS A 90 -1.84 -0.22 -6.66
N SER A 91 -1.29 0.96 -6.98
CA SER A 91 -1.74 1.77 -8.11
C SER A 91 -1.61 1.05 -9.47
N ILE A 92 -0.59 0.20 -9.61
CA ILE A 92 -0.36 -0.59 -10.82
C ILE A 92 -1.31 -1.78 -10.88
N VAL A 93 -1.53 -2.44 -9.74
CA VAL A 93 -2.23 -3.73 -9.66
C VAL A 93 -3.76 -3.55 -9.55
N GLN A 94 -4.23 -2.45 -8.97
CA GLN A 94 -5.65 -2.16 -8.73
C GLN A 94 -6.56 -2.34 -9.96
N PRO A 95 -6.21 -1.88 -11.18
CA PRO A 95 -7.05 -2.12 -12.37
C PRO A 95 -7.26 -3.60 -12.72
N TYR A 96 -6.34 -4.46 -12.27
CA TYR A 96 -6.35 -5.91 -12.54
C TYR A 96 -7.04 -6.70 -11.40
N LEU A 97 -7.12 -6.13 -10.19
CA LEU A 97 -7.82 -6.71 -9.04
C LEU A 97 -9.29 -6.23 -8.92
N ALA A 98 -9.61 -5.04 -9.43
CA ALA A 98 -10.93 -4.43 -9.31
C ALA A 98 -12.07 -5.21 -10.01
N LYS A 99 -11.76 -6.26 -10.78
CA LYS A 99 -12.79 -7.18 -11.30
C LYS A 99 -13.48 -8.00 -10.19
N THR A 100 -12.90 -8.08 -8.98
CA THR A 100 -13.39 -8.93 -7.89
C THR A 100 -13.89 -8.17 -6.65
N ASN A 101 -13.42 -6.95 -6.37
CA ASN A 101 -13.40 -6.41 -4.99
C ASN A 101 -14.09 -5.07 -4.70
N HIS A 102 -14.98 -4.55 -5.55
CA HIS A 102 -15.70 -3.32 -5.20
C HIS A 102 -16.59 -3.42 -3.93
N LEU A 103 -16.83 -4.61 -3.39
CA LEU A 103 -17.70 -4.79 -2.22
C LEU A 103 -16.96 -4.87 -0.87
N ILE A 104 -15.72 -5.37 -0.84
CA ILE A 104 -15.03 -5.70 0.42
C ILE A 104 -14.30 -4.48 1.01
N GLU A 105 -13.66 -3.65 0.17
CA GLU A 105 -12.95 -2.44 0.63
C GLU A 105 -13.91 -1.35 1.14
N LEU A 106 -15.16 -1.31 0.64
CA LEU A 106 -16.18 -0.39 1.14
C LEU A 106 -16.62 -0.76 2.56
N GLU A 107 -16.88 -2.04 2.85
CA GLU A 107 -17.36 -2.47 4.17
C GLU A 107 -16.32 -2.25 5.29
N GLU A 108 -15.03 -2.49 5.03
CA GLU A 108 -13.99 -2.23 6.03
C GLU A 108 -13.75 -0.73 6.24
N SER A 109 -13.80 0.06 5.15
CA SER A 109 -13.68 1.51 5.24
C SER A 109 -14.86 2.14 5.97
N GLU A 110 -16.08 1.67 5.71
CA GLU A 110 -17.31 2.13 6.39
C GLU A 110 -17.26 1.84 7.89
N LYS A 111 -16.80 0.66 8.29
CA LYS A 111 -16.61 0.32 9.73
C LYS A 111 -15.60 1.24 10.41
N ILE A 112 -14.48 1.54 9.75
CA ILE A 112 -13.46 2.45 10.29
C ILE A 112 -14.03 3.87 10.40
N VAL A 113 -14.79 4.33 9.40
CA VAL A 113 -15.44 5.64 9.43
C VAL A 113 -16.46 5.71 10.57
N GLU A 114 -17.30 4.69 10.74
CA GLU A 114 -18.29 4.60 11.82
C GLU A 114 -17.62 4.65 13.21
N GLU A 115 -16.51 3.94 13.40
CA GLU A 115 -15.75 3.98 14.65
C GLU A 115 -15.15 5.35 14.94
N LEU A 116 -14.62 6.03 13.92
CA LEU A 116 -14.08 7.38 14.03
C LEU A 116 -15.16 8.42 14.33
N GLU A 117 -16.32 8.32 13.69
CA GLU A 117 -17.47 9.19 13.95
C GLU A 117 -17.98 9.02 15.38
N ARG A 118 -18.10 7.77 15.85
CA ARG A 118 -18.49 7.47 17.23
C ARG A 118 -17.48 7.99 18.25
N SER A 119 -16.19 7.81 17.99
CA SER A 119 -15.12 8.35 18.85
C SER A 119 -15.15 9.88 18.92
N ASN A 120 -15.38 10.54 17.77
CA ASN A 120 -15.51 11.99 17.71
C ASN A 120 -16.77 12.49 18.43
N LEU A 121 -17.89 11.77 18.34
CA LEU A 121 -19.12 12.09 19.07
C LEU A 121 -18.90 12.07 20.58
N TYR A 122 -18.27 11.02 21.12
CA TYR A 122 -17.95 10.96 22.55
C TYR A 122 -17.06 12.12 23.00
N ARG A 123 -16.02 12.45 22.22
CA ARG A 123 -15.16 13.60 22.50
C ARG A 123 -15.92 14.94 22.50
N LEU A 124 -16.93 15.09 21.64
CA LEU A 124 -17.78 16.29 21.61
C LEU A 124 -18.72 16.36 22.82
N ILE A 125 -19.20 15.21 23.31
CA ILE A 125 -20.02 15.12 24.54
C ILE A 125 -19.17 15.51 25.75
N ASP A 126 -17.97 14.94 25.88
CA ASP A 126 -17.05 15.27 26.97
C ASP A 126 -16.73 16.77 26.98
N LYS A 127 -16.46 17.33 25.79
CA LYS A 127 -16.22 18.77 25.65
C LYS A 127 -17.44 19.61 26.05
N ALA A 128 -18.65 19.22 25.66
CA ALA A 128 -19.87 19.93 26.04
C ALA A 128 -20.15 19.87 27.55
N LEU A 129 -19.79 18.76 28.20
CA LEU A 129 -19.84 18.62 29.67
C LEU A 129 -18.85 19.58 30.36
N ASP A 130 -17.61 19.63 29.88
CA ASP A 130 -16.57 20.52 30.41
C ASP A 130 -16.97 22.01 30.28
N GLU A 131 -17.56 22.37 29.14
CA GLU A 131 -18.01 23.74 28.84
C GLU A 131 -19.37 24.07 29.46
N ARG A 132 -20.04 23.10 30.10
CA ARG A 132 -21.43 23.20 30.64
C ARG A 132 -22.45 23.66 29.60
N ASP A 133 -22.24 23.27 28.34
CA ASP A 133 -23.13 23.59 27.22
C ASP A 133 -24.21 22.50 27.08
N TYR A 134 -25.27 22.65 27.88
CA TYR A 134 -26.35 21.67 27.98
C TYR A 134 -27.22 21.59 26.71
N ASP A 135 -27.31 22.66 25.93
CA ASP A 135 -28.04 22.67 24.65
C ASP A 135 -27.31 21.82 23.60
N ARG A 136 -25.99 21.97 23.53
CA ARG A 136 -25.14 21.15 22.67
C ARG A 136 -25.13 19.69 23.10
N LEU A 137 -25.10 19.44 24.40
CA LEU A 137 -25.16 18.10 24.97
C LEU A 137 -26.48 17.39 24.60
N SER A 138 -27.63 18.04 24.77
CA SER A 138 -28.93 17.48 24.40
C SER A 138 -29.01 17.14 22.90
N THR A 139 -28.34 17.92 22.06
CA THR A 139 -28.29 17.68 20.62
C THR A 139 -27.40 16.47 20.29
N LEU A 140 -26.23 16.34 20.90
CA LEU A 140 -25.29 15.24 20.66
C LEU A 140 -25.82 13.89 21.15
N TYR A 141 -26.56 13.86 22.25
CA TYR A 141 -27.20 12.64 22.76
C TYR A 141 -28.25 12.03 21.81
N LYS A 142 -28.76 12.80 20.82
CA LYS A 142 -29.70 12.27 19.82
C LYS A 142 -29.02 11.47 18.71
N TYR A 143 -27.69 11.56 18.61
CA TYR A 143 -26.87 10.83 17.63
C TYR A 143 -26.18 9.60 18.24
N LEU A 144 -26.51 9.29 19.50
CA LEU A 144 -26.16 8.07 20.23
C LEU A 144 -27.25 7.02 20.04
#